data_AF-W9EFS1-F1
#
_entry.id   AF-W9EFS1-F1
#
_cell.length_a   1.000
_cell.length_b   1.000
_cell.length_c   1.000
_cell.angle_alpha   90.00
_cell.angle_beta   90.00
_cell.angle_gamma   90.00
#
_symmetry.space_group_name_H-M   'P 1'
#
loop_
_entity.id
_entity.type
_entity.pdbx_description
1 polymer ?
#
loop_
_entity_poly.entity_id
_entity_poly.type
_entity_poly.pdbx_seq_one_letter_code
_entity_poly.pdbx_strand_id
1 'polypeptide(L)'
;MLASTKQFLRENGYHYKKGYIRPLMTPDSVYIFRFGKDQLNNRIIVRYGHGWTGRQKIKEIDLRLHKQRHPRIFKTEHSLLKYLTGHLASHEQKLIRLGLDK
;
A
#
# COMPACT_ATOMS: atom_id res chain seq x y z
N MET A 1 12.11 1.69 -4.16
CA MET A 1 10.95 1.26 -3.34
C MET A 1 9.67 1.70 -4.01
N LEU A 2 8.78 0.74 -4.32
CA LEU A 2 7.44 0.91 -4.89
C LEU A 2 7.31 1.98 -6.00
N ALA A 3 8.21 1.98 -6.98
CA ALA A 3 8.28 3.04 -7.97
C ALA A 3 7.05 3.04 -8.89
N SER A 4 6.72 1.90 -9.48
CA SER A 4 5.59 1.72 -10.37
C SER A 4 4.27 1.94 -9.64
N THR A 5 4.15 1.49 -8.39
CA THR A 5 2.94 1.78 -7.58
C THR A 5 2.77 3.28 -7.34
N LYS A 6 3.85 4.00 -7.00
CA LYS A 6 3.78 5.46 -6.79
C LYS A 6 3.42 6.22 -8.06
N GLN A 7 3.92 5.77 -9.20
CA GLN A 7 3.56 6.32 -10.50
C GLN A 7 2.07 6.09 -10.80
N PHE A 8 1.60 4.85 -10.69
CA PHE A 8 0.18 4.49 -10.86
C PHE A 8 -0.74 5.34 -9.98
N LEU A 9 -0.40 5.52 -8.69
CA LEU A 9 -1.19 6.34 -7.78
C LEU A 9 -1.31 7.79 -8.29
N ARG A 10 -0.20 8.40 -8.70
CA ARG A 10 -0.20 9.79 -9.23
C ARG A 10 -0.99 9.91 -10.51
N GLU A 11 -0.81 9.00 -11.45
CA GLU A 11 -1.51 8.99 -12.75
C GLU A 11 -3.03 8.85 -12.58
N ASN A 12 -3.48 8.21 -11.50
CA ASN A 12 -4.90 8.03 -11.18
C ASN A 12 -5.44 9.05 -10.16
N GLY A 13 -4.71 10.16 -9.93
CA GLY A 13 -5.15 11.28 -9.09
C GLY A 13 -5.05 11.02 -7.59
N TYR A 14 -4.37 9.97 -7.13
CA TYR A 14 -4.15 9.72 -5.71
C TYR A 14 -2.93 10.48 -5.21
N HIS A 15 -3.11 11.17 -4.08
CA HIS A 15 -2.03 11.70 -3.28
C HIS A 15 -1.49 10.62 -2.34
N TYR A 16 -0.21 10.74 -1.96
CA TYR A 16 0.38 9.85 -0.98
C TYR A 16 1.38 10.55 -0.08
N LYS A 17 1.54 10.02 1.14
CA LYS A 17 2.54 10.44 2.12
C LYS A 17 3.33 9.23 2.60
N LYS A 18 4.67 9.35 2.59
CA LYS A 18 5.58 8.33 3.10
C LYS A 18 5.81 8.52 4.60
N GLY A 19 5.80 7.43 5.34
CA GLY A 19 6.26 7.30 6.71
C GLY A 19 7.24 6.14 6.84
N TYR A 20 8.10 6.21 7.85
CA TYR A 20 9.06 5.16 8.19
C TYR A 20 8.93 4.84 9.67
N ILE A 21 8.94 3.55 10.00
CA ILE A 21 8.99 3.05 11.37
C ILE A 21 10.16 2.08 11.44
N ARG A 22 11.02 2.28 12.44
CA ARG A 22 12.02 1.30 12.87
C ARG A 22 11.51 0.65 14.15
N PRO A 23 10.89 -0.54 14.08
CA PRO A 23 10.42 -1.22 15.28
C PRO A 23 11.61 -1.58 16.16
N LEU A 24 11.49 -1.40 17.47
CA LEU A 24 12.58 -1.68 18.42
C LEU A 24 12.92 -3.17 18.49
N MET A 25 11.92 -4.04 18.32
CA MET A 25 12.02 -5.49 18.60
C MET A 25 12.15 -6.37 17.34
N THR A 26 12.14 -5.79 16.13
CA THR A 26 12.25 -6.59 14.88
C THR A 26 13.32 -6.03 13.97
N PRO A 27 14.13 -6.88 13.31
CA PRO A 27 15.17 -6.43 12.39
C PRO A 27 14.60 -5.82 11.09
N ASP A 28 13.30 -5.95 10.87
CA ASP A 28 12.64 -5.51 9.65
C ASP A 28 12.37 -4.00 9.67
N SER A 29 12.73 -3.32 8.58
CA SER A 29 12.38 -1.93 8.35
C SER A 29 10.98 -1.81 7.77
N VAL A 30 10.12 -0.98 8.37
CA VAL A 30 8.73 -0.84 7.95
C VAL A 30 8.50 0.53 7.33
N TYR A 31 8.10 0.56 6.07
CA TYR A 31 7.67 1.78 5.40
C TYR A 31 6.14 1.79 5.26
N ILE A 32 5.53 2.93 5.51
CA ILE A 32 4.08 3.11 5.41
C ILE A 32 3.81 4.19 4.36
N PHE A 33 3.02 3.86 3.36
CA PHE A 33 2.50 4.82 2.39
C PHE A 33 1.01 5.01 2.65
N ARG A 34 0.65 6.17 3.17
CA ARG A 34 -0.77 6.56 3.25
C ARG A 34 -1.17 7.18 1.92
N PHE A 35 -2.31 6.81 1.36
CA PHE A 35 -2.76 7.32 0.06
C PHE A 35 -4.27 7.50 -0.04
N GLY A 36 -4.71 8.35 -0.97
CA GLY A 36 -6.11 8.66 -1.24
C GLY A 36 -6.25 9.88 -2.14
N LYS A 37 -7.46 10.13 -2.68
CA LYS A 37 -7.76 11.31 -3.50
C LYS A 37 -7.97 12.54 -2.61
N ASP A 38 -8.99 12.50 -1.75
CA ASP A 38 -9.26 13.61 -0.82
C ASP A 38 -8.59 13.40 0.55
N GLN A 39 -8.72 12.19 1.10
CA GLN A 39 -8.14 11.82 2.40
C GLN A 39 -7.21 10.61 2.30
N LEU A 40 -6.08 10.67 3.01
CA LEU A 40 -5.05 9.61 3.03
C LEU A 40 -5.42 8.46 3.99
N ASN A 41 -6.57 7.84 3.73
CA ASN A 41 -7.17 6.80 4.56
C ASN A 41 -6.72 5.38 4.19
N ASN A 42 -6.26 5.18 2.96
CA ASN A 42 -5.68 3.91 2.53
C ASN A 42 -4.20 3.82 2.91
N ARG A 43 -3.68 2.61 3.09
CA ARG A 43 -2.29 2.38 3.51
C ARG A 43 -1.66 1.22 2.75
N ILE A 44 -0.41 1.38 2.32
CA ILE A 44 0.48 0.29 1.90
C ILE A 44 1.60 0.22 2.92
N ILE A 45 1.75 -0.92 3.59
CA ILE A 45 2.78 -1.17 4.59
C ILE A 45 3.78 -2.15 3.97
N VAL A 46 5.03 -1.70 3.79
CA VAL A 46 6.09 -2.51 3.18
C VAL A 46 7.08 -2.90 4.26
N ARG A 47 7.23 -4.21 4.46
CA ARG A 47 8.24 -4.79 5.36
C ARG A 47 9.47 -5.18 4.55
N TYR A 48 10.60 -4.62 4.92
CA TYR A 48 11.91 -4.96 4.36
C TYR A 48 12.68 -5.78 5.37
N GLY A 49 13.18 -6.92 4.92
CA GLY A 49 14.23 -7.65 5.63
C GLY A 49 15.57 -7.48 4.93
N HIS A 50 16.59 -8.13 5.49
CA HIS A 50 17.90 -8.24 4.87
C HIS A 50 18.05 -9.64 4.27
N GLY A 51 18.55 -9.71 3.03
CA GLY A 51 19.02 -10.97 2.46
C GLY A 51 20.35 -11.39 3.06
N TRP A 52 20.82 -12.60 2.71
CA TRP A 52 22.12 -13.12 3.15
C TRP A 52 23.31 -12.24 2.73
N THR A 53 23.18 -11.48 1.62
CA THR A 53 24.16 -10.48 1.17
C THR A 53 24.03 -9.11 1.86
N GLY A 54 23.16 -8.97 2.87
CA GLY A 54 22.89 -7.70 3.53
C GLY A 54 22.04 -6.71 2.73
N ARG A 55 21.66 -7.02 1.48
CA ARG A 55 20.78 -6.16 0.68
C ARG A 55 19.35 -6.19 1.20
N GLN A 56 18.71 -5.01 1.28
CA GLN A 56 17.29 -4.92 1.64
C GLN A 56 16.43 -5.58 0.58
N LYS A 57 15.54 -6.46 1.02
CA LYS A 57 14.57 -7.15 0.17
C LYS A 57 13.17 -6.95 0.73
N ILE A 58 12.21 -6.70 -0.16
CA ILE A 58 10.79 -6.70 0.21
C ILE A 58 10.46 -8.11 0.70
N LYS A 59 10.05 -8.23 1.95
CA LYS A 59 9.49 -9.46 2.51
C LYS A 59 7.99 -9.51 2.25
N GLU A 60 7.32 -8.40 2.49
CA GLU A 60 5.87 -8.32 2.46
C GLU A 60 5.39 -6.91 2.14
N ILE A 61 4.26 -6.83 1.45
CA ILE A 61 3.50 -5.62 1.18
C ILE A 61 2.07 -5.88 1.65
N ASP A 62 1.63 -5.19 2.69
CA ASP A 62 0.26 -5.22 3.20
C ASP A 62 -0.51 -3.98 2.68
N LEU A 63 -1.56 -4.22 1.90
CA LEU A 63 -2.50 -3.21 1.43
C LEU A 63 -3.74 -3.20 2.33
N ARG A 64 -4.03 -2.02 2.87
CA ARG A 64 -5.23 -1.73 3.65
C ARG A 64 -6.01 -0.61 3.00
N LEU A 65 -7.13 -0.96 2.37
CA LEU A 65 -8.05 0.02 1.85
C LEU A 65 -9.03 0.48 2.95
N HIS A 66 -9.45 1.73 2.89
CA HIS A 66 -10.43 2.26 3.82
C HIS A 66 -11.73 1.43 3.74
N LYS A 67 -12.31 1.13 4.91
CA LYS A 67 -13.49 0.26 5.09
C LYS A 67 -13.36 -1.15 4.48
N GLN A 68 -12.14 -1.60 4.16
CA GLN A 68 -11.89 -2.97 3.75
C GLN A 68 -11.86 -3.89 4.98
N ARG A 69 -12.65 -4.97 4.94
CA ARG A 69 -12.74 -5.93 6.06
C ARG A 69 -11.46 -6.72 6.29
N HIS A 70 -10.80 -7.15 5.21
CA HIS A 70 -9.59 -7.97 5.28
C HIS A 70 -8.47 -7.32 4.45
N PRO A 71 -7.29 -7.07 5.06
CA PRO A 71 -6.13 -6.58 4.33
C PRO A 71 -5.68 -7.58 3.26
N ARG A 72 -5.00 -7.08 2.22
CA ARG A 72 -4.44 -7.92 1.16
C ARG A 72 -2.92 -7.90 1.24
N ILE A 73 -2.32 -9.08 1.31
CA ILE A 73 -0.88 -9.25 1.45
C ILE A 73 -0.28 -9.69 0.11
N PHE A 74 0.82 -9.06 -0.28
CA PHE A 74 1.52 -9.28 -1.53
C PHE A 74 3.01 -9.52 -1.27
N LYS A 75 3.63 -10.38 -2.09
CA LYS A 75 5.08 -10.65 -2.04
C LYS A 75 5.90 -9.73 -2.96
N THR A 76 5.27 -9.18 -4.00
CA THR A 76 5.94 -8.37 -5.02
C THR A 76 5.15 -7.12 -5.37
N GLU A 77 5.86 -6.06 -5.79
CA GLU A 77 5.24 -4.83 -6.29
C GLU A 77 4.33 -5.09 -7.49
N HIS A 78 4.73 -6.00 -8.39
CA HIS A 78 3.91 -6.35 -9.55
C HIS A 78 2.54 -6.92 -9.15
N SER A 79 2.51 -7.82 -8.17
CA SER A 79 1.24 -8.41 -7.69
C SER A 79 0.34 -7.38 -7.00
N LEU A 80 0.94 -6.45 -6.23
CA LEU A 80 0.21 -5.31 -5.68
C LEU A 80 -0.39 -4.45 -6.80
N LEU A 81 0.43 -4.09 -7.79
CA LEU A 81 0.01 -3.21 -8.89
C LEU A 81 -1.14 -3.84 -9.69
N LYS A 82 -1.02 -5.12 -10.06
CA LYS A 82 -2.09 -5.87 -10.73
C LYS A 82 -3.40 -5.83 -9.94
N TYR A 83 -3.33 -5.97 -8.62
CA TYR A 83 -4.51 -5.87 -7.76
C TYR A 83 -5.12 -4.46 -7.79
N LEU A 84 -4.30 -3.42 -7.61
CA LEU A 84 -4.75 -2.03 -7.59
C LEU A 84 -5.42 -1.63 -8.91
N THR A 85 -4.82 -1.97 -10.05
CA THR A 85 -5.38 -1.68 -11.37
C THR A 85 -6.75 -2.32 -11.58
N GLY A 86 -6.97 -3.55 -11.10
CA GLY A 86 -8.24 -4.26 -11.28
C GLY A 86 -9.32 -3.95 -10.23
N HIS A 87 -8.95 -3.56 -9.01
CA HIS A 87 -9.89 -3.54 -7.87
C HIS A 87 -10.14 -2.16 -7.29
N LEU A 88 -9.21 -1.20 -7.45
CA LEU A 88 -9.28 0.04 -6.69
C LEU A 88 -10.50 0.88 -7.07
N ALA A 89 -10.75 1.06 -8.37
CA ALA A 89 -11.93 1.80 -8.87
C ALA A 89 -13.25 1.13 -8.47
N SER A 90 -13.35 -0.19 -8.58
CA SER A 90 -14.54 -0.95 -8.17
C SER A 90 -14.80 -0.83 -6.66
N HIS A 91 -13.74 -0.85 -5.84
CA HIS A 91 -13.85 -0.64 -4.39
C HIS A 91 -14.35 0.77 -4.07
N GLU A 92 -13.83 1.82 -4.72
CA GLU A 92 -14.32 3.19 -4.55
C GLU A 92 -15.80 3.32 -4.92
N GLN A 93 -16.21 2.79 -6.08
CA GLN A 93 -17.61 2.80 -6.51
C GLN A 93 -18.53 2.08 -5.51
N LYS A 94 -18.06 0.97 -4.93
CA LYS A 94 -18.79 0.27 -3.88
C LYS A 94 -18.97 1.13 -2.63
N LEU A 95 -17.94 1.86 -2.20
CA LEU A 95 -18.05 2.77 -1.04
C LEU A 95 -19.03 3.90 -1.32
N ILE A 96 -18.97 4.53 -2.49
CA ILE A 96 -19.90 5.58 -2.92
C ILE A 96 -21.35 5.06 -2.92
N ARG A 97 -21.59 3.88 -3.51
CA ARG A 97 -22.92 3.25 -3.53
C ARG A 97 -23.48 2.99 -2.13
N LEU A 98 -22.62 2.73 -1.16
CA LEU A 98 -22.98 2.47 0.23
C LEU A 98 -23.00 3.74 1.10
N GLY A 99 -22.64 4.91 0.56
CA GLY A 99 -22.51 6.16 1.32
C GLY A 99 -21.37 6.13 2.36
N LEU A 100 -20.31 5.36 2.10
CA LEU A 100 -19.17 5.14 3.00
C LEU A 100 -17.86 5.75 2.46
N ASP A 101 -17.97 6.70 1.54
CA ASP A 101 -16.88 7.40 0.88
C ASP A 101 -16.22 8.49 1.73
N LYS A 102 -16.87 8.91 2.82
CA LYS A 102 -16.42 9.96 3.75
C LYS A 102 -15.72 9.43 5.00
#